data_AF-A0A966TYN6-F1
#
_entry.id   AF-A0A966TYN6-F1
#
_cell.length_a   1.000
_cell.length_b   1.000
_cell.length_c   1.000
_cell.angle_alpha   90.00
_cell.angle_beta   90.00
_cell.angle_gamma   90.00
#
_symmetry.space_group_name_H-M   'P 1'
#
loop_
_entity.id
_entity.type
_entity.pdbx_description
1 polymer ?
#
loop_
_entity_poly.entity_id
_entity_poly.type
_entity_poly.pdbx_seq_one_letter_code
_entity_poly.pdbx_strand_id
1 'polypeptide(L)'
;MTISAGGLFFCSLVYLLALFAVAFAAERRWLPPAIARHPLTYILSLGVYATTWSFYGSVGFAESNGFLFLAVYLGLTLAFVLAPILLSPILRLVREYQLTSVADLFAFRFRSQTAGILVTLFTLTGTLPYIS
;
A
#
# COMPACT_ATOMS: atom_id res chain seq x y z
N MET A 1 -23.09 -2.28 -23.66
CA MET A 1 -23.77 -3.03 -22.58
C MET A 1 -24.00 -2.07 -21.43
N THR A 2 -25.24 -1.64 -21.20
CA THR A 2 -25.58 -0.73 -20.10
C THR A 2 -25.76 -1.55 -18.83
N ILE A 3 -24.82 -1.45 -17.89
CA ILE A 3 -24.95 -2.09 -16.57
C ILE A 3 -26.05 -1.35 -15.81
N SER A 4 -27.07 -2.06 -15.31
CA SER A 4 -28.16 -1.44 -14.56
C SER A 4 -27.66 -0.97 -13.18
N ALA A 5 -28.19 0.15 -12.69
CA ALA A 5 -27.81 0.70 -11.37
C ALA A 5 -28.03 -0.32 -10.24
N GLY A 6 -29.10 -1.12 -10.32
CA GLY A 6 -29.36 -2.21 -9.39
C GLY A 6 -28.28 -3.31 -9.44
N GLY A 7 -27.77 -3.64 -10.62
CA GLY A 7 -26.66 -4.58 -10.78
C GLY A 7 -25.37 -4.08 -10.15
N LEU A 8 -25.02 -2.81 -10.35
CA LEU A 8 -23.84 -2.19 -9.71
C LEU A 8 -23.95 -2.19 -8.18
N PHE A 9 -25.12 -1.83 -7.66
CA PHE A 9 -25.37 -1.83 -6.23
C PHE A 9 -25.24 -3.23 -5.63
N PHE A 10 -25.87 -4.23 -6.26
CA PHE A 10 -25.80 -5.61 -5.81
C PHE A 10 -24.35 -6.14 -5.84
N CYS A 11 -23.62 -5.92 -6.93
CA CYS A 11 -22.21 -6.32 -7.03
C CYS A 11 -21.34 -5.66 -5.96
N SER A 12 -21.54 -4.36 -5.72
CA SER A 12 -20.79 -3.62 -4.69
C SER A 12 -21.09 -4.16 -3.29
N LEU A 13 -22.36 -4.45 -3.01
CA LEU A 13 -22.78 -5.02 -1.73
C LEU A 13 -22.16 -6.41 -1.50
N VAL A 14 -22.21 -7.29 -2.50
CA VAL A 14 -21.58 -8.61 -2.44
C VAL A 14 -20.08 -8.50 -2.22
N TYR A 15 -19.41 -7.59 -2.94
CA TYR A 15 -17.98 -7.36 -2.79
C TYR A 15 -17.62 -6.90 -1.36
N LEU A 16 -18.33 -5.91 -0.81
CA LEU A 16 -18.08 -5.41 0.55
C LEU A 16 -18.38 -6.48 1.61
N LEU A 17 -19.46 -7.24 1.45
CA LEU A 17 -19.78 -8.36 2.35
C LEU A 17 -18.70 -9.44 2.31
N ALA A 18 -18.16 -9.75 1.13
CA ALA A 18 -17.05 -10.71 1.01
C ALA A 18 -15.79 -10.20 1.73
N LEU A 19 -15.41 -8.94 1.53
CA LEU A 19 -14.27 -8.33 2.24
C LEU A 19 -14.48 -8.35 3.75
N PHE A 20 -15.67 -7.97 4.22
CA PHE A 20 -16.01 -7.98 5.63
C PHE A 20 -15.98 -9.41 6.21
N ALA A 21 -16.52 -10.39 5.49
CA ALA A 21 -16.49 -11.78 5.91
C ALA A 21 -15.06 -12.31 6.06
N VAL A 22 -14.15 -11.96 5.13
CA VAL A 22 -12.73 -12.30 5.22
C VAL A 22 -12.09 -11.64 6.44
N ALA A 23 -12.32 -10.34 6.65
CA ALA A 23 -11.80 -9.62 7.81
C ALA A 23 -12.30 -10.22 9.13
N PHE A 24 -13.59 -10.52 9.22
CA PHE A 24 -14.21 -11.13 10.39
C PHE A 24 -13.69 -12.55 10.68
N ALA A 25 -13.52 -13.37 9.64
CA ALA A 25 -12.92 -14.70 9.77
C ALA A 25 -11.45 -14.64 10.22
N ALA A 26 -10.70 -13.64 9.75
CA ALA A 26 -9.33 -13.39 10.19
C ALA A 26 -9.27 -12.97 11.67
N GLU A 27 -10.14 -12.04 12.09
CA GLU A 27 -10.21 -11.56 13.48
C GLU A 27 -10.61 -12.67 14.46
N ARG A 28 -11.61 -13.48 14.10
CA ARG A 28 -12.04 -14.64 14.90
C ARG A 28 -11.07 -15.83 14.87
N ARG A 29 -9.94 -15.72 14.16
CA ARG A 29 -8.94 -16.79 13.98
C ARG A 29 -9.53 -18.07 13.40
N TRP A 30 -10.57 -17.94 12.57
CA TRP A 30 -11.13 -19.07 11.81
C TRP A 30 -10.22 -19.48 10.66
N LEU A 31 -9.36 -18.56 10.20
CA LEU A 31 -8.32 -18.84 9.23
C LEU A 31 -7.10 -19.48 9.89
N PRO A 32 -6.50 -20.52 9.29
CA PRO A 32 -5.26 -21.10 9.78
C PRO A 32 -4.15 -20.04 9.90
N PRO A 33 -3.38 -20.04 11.00
CA PRO A 33 -2.28 -19.09 11.18
C PRO A 33 -1.20 -19.23 10.09
N ALA A 34 -1.13 -20.38 9.42
CA ALA A 34 -0.26 -20.61 8.27
C ALA A 34 -0.60 -19.70 7.08
N ILE A 35 -1.88 -19.40 6.83
CA ILE A 35 -2.31 -18.52 5.73
C ILE A 35 -1.99 -17.06 6.08
N ALA A 36 -2.32 -16.64 7.31
CA ALA A 36 -2.06 -15.27 7.77
C ALA A 36 -0.55 -14.92 7.80
N ARG A 37 0.31 -15.91 8.10
CA ARG A 37 1.77 -15.74 8.13
C ARG A 37 2.46 -16.09 6.82
N HIS A 38 1.71 -16.49 5.79
CA HIS A 38 2.30 -16.89 4.52
C HIS A 38 2.97 -15.68 3.84
N PRO A 39 4.18 -15.83 3.27
CA PRO A 39 4.88 -14.73 2.57
C PRO A 39 4.04 -14.10 1.45
N LEU A 40 3.20 -14.90 0.77
CA LEU A 40 2.29 -14.37 -0.26
C LEU A 40 1.26 -13.40 0.32
N THR A 41 0.76 -13.63 1.53
CA THR A 41 -0.17 -12.69 2.18
C THR A 41 0.49 -11.35 2.42
N TYR A 42 1.76 -11.35 2.83
CA TYR A 42 2.57 -10.14 2.95
C TYR A 42 2.77 -9.44 1.59
N ILE A 43 3.18 -10.18 0.55
CA ILE A 43 3.39 -9.63 -0.80
C ILE A 43 2.08 -9.07 -1.39
N LEU A 44 0.97 -9.81 -1.27
CA LEU A 44 -0.34 -9.37 -1.76
C LEU A 44 -0.84 -8.15 -0.98
N SER A 45 -0.54 -8.05 0.32
CA SER A 45 -0.88 -6.86 1.11
C SER A 45 -0.13 -5.60 0.67
N LEU A 46 1.10 -5.73 0.14
CA LEU A 46 1.81 -4.60 -0.47
C LEU A 46 1.10 -4.09 -1.73
N GLY A 47 0.28 -4.94 -2.38
CA GLY A 47 -0.55 -4.58 -3.52
C GLY A 47 -1.59 -3.49 -3.22
N VAL A 48 -1.89 -3.21 -1.95
CA VAL A 48 -2.78 -2.09 -1.53
C VAL A 48 -2.25 -0.74 -2.04
N TYR A 49 -0.95 -0.62 -2.34
CA TYR A 49 -0.37 0.55 -3.01
C TYR A 49 -1.05 0.87 -4.36
N ALA A 50 -1.53 -0.15 -5.09
CA ALA A 50 -2.19 0.03 -6.39
C ALA A 50 -3.65 0.47 -6.20
N THR A 51 -3.83 1.73 -5.79
CA THR A 51 -5.14 2.31 -5.52
C THR A 51 -5.86 2.74 -6.79
N THR A 52 -7.11 3.17 -6.62
CA THR A 52 -7.92 3.82 -7.67
C THR A 52 -7.18 4.99 -8.34
N TRP A 53 -6.36 5.75 -7.61
CA TRP A 53 -5.53 6.83 -8.18
C TRP A 53 -4.53 6.29 -9.21
N SER A 54 -3.83 5.21 -8.86
CA SER A 54 -2.87 4.56 -9.76
C SER A 54 -3.56 4.02 -11.02
N PHE A 55 -4.78 3.47 -10.87
CA PHE A 55 -5.56 2.98 -12.00
C PHE A 55 -5.96 4.12 -12.96
N TYR A 56 -6.65 5.15 -12.47
CA TYR A 56 -7.08 6.27 -13.31
C TYR A 56 -5.91 7.04 -13.91
N GLY A 57 -4.84 7.26 -13.13
CA GLY A 57 -3.62 7.89 -13.61
C GLY A 57 -2.96 7.08 -14.73
N SER A 58 -2.88 5.76 -14.58
CA SER A 58 -2.28 4.91 -15.62
C SER A 58 -3.13 4.82 -16.89
N VAL A 59 -4.46 4.79 -16.76
CA VAL A 59 -5.37 4.79 -17.92
C VAL A 59 -5.27 6.13 -18.67
N GLY A 60 -5.30 7.27 -17.97
CA GLY A 60 -5.15 8.58 -18.61
C GLY A 60 -3.75 8.81 -19.20
N PHE A 61 -2.71 8.27 -18.57
CA PHE A 61 -1.36 8.31 -19.11
C PHE A 61 -1.22 7.39 -20.34
N ALA A 62 -1.87 6.23 -20.35
CA ALA A 62 -1.91 5.33 -21.49
C ALA A 62 -2.67 5.93 -22.68
N GLU A 63 -3.76 6.67 -22.42
CA GLU A 63 -4.50 7.39 -23.46
C GLU A 63 -3.62 8.43 -24.16
N SER A 64 -2.83 9.20 -23.39
CA SER A 64 -2.00 10.29 -23.90
C SER A 64 -0.62 9.86 -24.41
N ASN A 65 -0.03 8.81 -23.85
CA ASN A 65 1.36 8.40 -24.08
C ASN A 65 1.53 6.92 -24.47
N GLY A 66 0.44 6.19 -24.73
CA GLY A 66 0.49 4.78 -25.13
C GLY A 66 1.18 3.90 -24.10
N PHE A 67 2.05 2.98 -24.55
CA PHE A 67 2.76 2.02 -23.69
C PHE A 67 3.75 2.63 -22.68
N LEU A 68 3.99 3.94 -22.74
CA LEU A 68 4.94 4.61 -21.87
C LEU A 68 4.50 4.56 -20.39
N PHE A 69 3.19 4.35 -20.11
CA PHE A 69 2.69 4.11 -18.74
C PHE A 69 3.37 2.93 -18.05
N LEU A 70 3.81 1.93 -18.84
CA LEU A 70 4.45 0.72 -18.35
C LEU A 70 5.81 1.02 -17.70
N ALA A 71 6.45 2.13 -18.06
CA ALA A 71 7.71 2.55 -17.46
C ALA A 71 7.59 2.79 -15.95
N VAL A 72 6.43 3.29 -15.48
CA VAL A 72 6.17 3.49 -14.04
C VAL A 72 6.18 2.14 -13.30
N TYR A 73 5.52 1.14 -13.86
CA TYR A 73 5.45 -0.20 -13.29
C TYR A 73 6.78 -0.95 -13.39
N LEU A 74 7.51 -0.79 -14.49
CA LEU A 74 8.86 -1.34 -14.65
C LEU A 74 9.84 -0.72 -13.65
N GLY A 75 9.78 0.60 -13.45
CA GLY A 75 10.57 1.30 -12.45
C GLY A 75 10.31 0.78 -11.04
N LEU A 76 9.04 0.61 -10.68
CA LEU A 76 8.66 0.03 -9.38
C LEU A 76 9.16 -1.41 -9.23
N THR A 77 9.00 -2.23 -10.28
CA THR A 77 9.49 -3.62 -10.30
C THR A 77 11.00 -3.66 -10.09
N LEU A 78 11.75 -2.81 -10.79
CA LEU A 78 13.21 -2.73 -10.66
C LEU A 78 13.64 -2.24 -9.27
N ALA A 79 12.92 -1.25 -8.70
CA ALA A 79 13.16 -0.80 -7.33
C ALA A 79 12.96 -1.93 -6.31
N PHE A 80 11.94 -2.78 -6.50
CA PHE A 80 11.71 -3.96 -5.66
C PHE A 80 12.72 -5.09 -5.91
N VAL A 81 13.24 -5.24 -7.13
CA VAL A 81 14.39 -6.14 -7.40
C VAL A 81 15.63 -5.69 -6.61
N LEU A 82 15.82 -4.38 -6.46
CA LEU A 82 16.88 -3.78 -5.63
C LEU A 82 16.52 -3.67 -4.14
N ALA A 83 15.34 -4.15 -3.72
CA ALA A 83 14.91 -4.10 -2.32
C ALA A 83 15.90 -4.76 -1.34
N PRO A 84 16.59 -5.87 -1.65
CA PRO A 84 17.57 -6.43 -0.74
C PRO A 84 18.70 -5.45 -0.40
N ILE A 85 19.06 -4.57 -1.33
CA ILE A 85 20.12 -3.58 -1.17
C ILE A 85 19.57 -2.30 -0.53
N LEU A 86 18.41 -1.84 -1.01
CA LEU A 86 17.82 -0.55 -0.59
C LEU A 86 17.02 -0.66 0.73
N LEU A 87 16.20 -1.69 0.87
CA LEU A 87 15.25 -1.84 1.98
C LEU A 87 15.81 -2.67 3.14
N SER A 88 16.64 -3.70 2.91
CA SER A 88 17.17 -4.53 4.00
C SER A 88 17.91 -3.74 5.10
N PRO A 89 18.76 -2.75 4.79
CA PRO A 89 19.43 -1.95 5.82
C PRO A 89 18.43 -1.17 6.68
N ILE A 90 17.40 -0.61 6.05
CA ILE A 90 16.34 0.15 6.73
C ILE A 90 15.52 -0.79 7.62
N LEU A 91 15.12 -1.95 7.08
CA LEU A 91 14.37 -2.98 7.83
C LEU A 91 15.12 -3.48 9.06
N ARG A 92 16.45 -3.66 8.97
CA ARG A 92 17.28 -4.02 10.12
C ARG A 92 17.25 -2.93 11.18
N LEU A 93 17.45 -1.67 10.78
CA LEU A 93 17.43 -0.53 11.70
C LEU A 93 16.08 -0.38 12.40
N VAL A 94 14.99 -0.46 11.64
CA VAL A 94 13.61 -0.38 12.14
C VAL A 94 13.33 -1.48 13.17
N ARG A 95 13.77 -2.71 12.92
CA ARG A 95 13.59 -3.84 13.85
C ARG A 95 14.47 -3.73 15.10
N GLU A 96 15.73 -3.34 14.94
CA GLU A 96 16.69 -3.25 16.04
C GLU A 96 16.34 -2.14 17.03
N TYR A 97 15.91 -0.97 16.51
CA TYR A 97 15.53 0.18 17.32
C TYR A 97 14.02 0.31 17.57
N GLN A 98 13.24 -0.72 17.20
CA GLN A 98 11.76 -0.77 17.35
C GLN A 98 11.04 0.49 16.87
N LEU A 99 11.50 1.06 15.75
CA LEU A 99 10.91 2.26 15.16
C LEU A 99 9.57 1.87 14.52
N THR A 100 8.50 2.62 14.81
CA THR A 100 7.14 2.28 14.36
C THR A 100 6.66 3.15 13.21
N SER A 101 7.34 4.26 12.93
CA SER A 101 7.00 5.17 11.84
C SER A 101 8.22 5.65 11.04
N VAL A 102 7.96 6.17 9.84
CA VAL A 102 8.99 6.84 9.01
C VAL A 102 9.51 8.10 9.71
N ALA A 103 8.67 8.79 10.49
CA ALA A 103 9.09 9.95 11.27
C ALA A 103 10.12 9.57 12.34
N ASP A 104 9.90 8.46 13.06
CA ASP A 104 10.84 7.96 14.07
C ASP A 104 12.17 7.57 13.43
N LEU A 105 12.11 6.95 12.24
CA LEU A 105 13.31 6.62 11.47
C LEU A 105 14.16 7.86 11.16
N PHE A 106 13.53 8.94 10.72
CA PHE A 106 14.25 10.18 10.40
C PHE A 106 14.72 10.92 11.67
N ALA A 107 13.89 10.96 12.72
CA ALA A 107 14.28 11.54 14.00
C ALA A 107 15.50 10.83 14.59
N PHE A 108 15.52 9.49 14.52
CA PHE A 108 16.63 8.65 14.94
C PHE A 108 17.88 8.85 14.07
N ARG A 109 17.71 8.80 12.72
CA ARG A 109 18.83 8.89 11.76
C ARG A 109 19.57 10.23 11.82
N PHE A 110 18.84 11.33 12.04
CA PHE A 110 19.39 12.68 12.10
C PHE A 110 19.59 13.20 13.52
N ARG A 111 19.23 12.40 14.55
CA ARG A 111 19.27 12.79 15.97
C ARG A 111 18.57 14.14 16.23
N SER A 112 17.46 14.37 15.54
CA SER A 112 16.73 15.63 15.61
C SER A 112 15.23 15.41 15.66
N GLN A 113 14.59 15.94 16.71
CA GLN A 113 13.14 15.93 16.85
C GLN A 113 12.44 16.74 15.76
N THR A 114 13.06 17.82 15.27
CA THR A 114 12.49 18.65 14.20
C THR A 114 12.39 17.87 12.88
N ALA A 115 13.36 17.00 12.58
CA ALA A 115 13.30 16.14 11.40
C ALA A 115 12.10 15.18 11.46
N GLY A 116 11.83 14.59 12.63
CA GLY A 116 10.65 13.76 12.84
C GLY A 116 9.35 14.54 12.64
N ILE A 117 9.23 15.73 13.24
CA ILE A 117 8.05 16.60 13.11
C ILE A 117 7.79 16.96 11.64
N LEU A 118 8.83 17.35 10.89
CA LEU A 118 8.70 17.69 9.48
C LEU A 118 8.21 16.50 8.65
N VAL A 119 8.76 15.30 8.90
CA VAL A 119 8.33 14.08 8.21
C VAL A 119 6.89 13.72 8.56
N THR A 120 6.48 13.85 9.83
CA THR A 120 5.09 13.64 10.23
C THR A 120 4.15 14.60 9.52
N LEU A 121 4.46 15.90 9.53
CA LEU A 121 3.63 16.91 8.86
C LEU A 121 3.55 16.67 7.36
N PHE A 122 4.66 16.35 6.71
CA PHE A 122 4.71 16.04 5.29
C PHE A 122 3.93 14.77 4.94
N THR A 123 4.05 13.72 5.76
CA THR A 123 3.31 12.48 5.56
C THR A 123 1.81 12.70 5.78
N LEU A 124 1.45 13.49 6.79
CA LEU A 124 0.05 13.86 7.05
C LEU A 124 -0.54 14.63 5.86
N THR A 125 0.13 15.68 5.38
CA THR A 125 -0.36 16.46 4.23
C THR A 125 -0.41 15.65 2.94
N GLY A 126 0.54 14.74 2.72
CA GLY A 126 0.51 13.82 1.58
C GLY A 126 -0.59 12.76 1.65
N THR A 127 -0.99 12.34 2.86
CA THR A 127 -2.04 11.34 3.08
C THR A 127 -3.44 11.94 3.19
N LEU A 128 -3.57 13.23 3.52
CA LEU A 128 -4.87 13.91 3.64
C LEU A 128 -5.82 13.68 2.46
N PRO A 129 -5.39 13.78 1.18
CA PRO A 129 -6.29 13.55 0.04
C PRO A 129 -6.82 12.11 -0.06
N TYR A 130 -6.20 11.17 0.63
CA TYR A 130 -6.62 9.76 0.65
C TYR A 130 -7.55 9.43 1.82
N ILE A 131 -7.68 10.35 2.80
CA ILE A 131 -8.52 10.16 4.00
C ILE A 131 -9.87 10.89 3.85
N SER A 132 -9.91 11.99 3.10
CA SER A 132 -11.13 12.77 2.81
C SER A 132 -12.02 12.12 1.76
#